data_AF-A0A2V8XFT7-F1
#
_entry.id   AF-A0A2V8XFT7-F1
#
_cell.length_a   1.000
_cell.length_b   1.000
_cell.length_c   1.000
_cell.angle_alpha   90.00
_cell.angle_beta   90.00
_cell.angle_gamma   90.00
#
_symmetry.space_group_name_H-M   'P 1'
#
loop_
_entity.id
_entity.type
_entity.pdbx_description
1 polymer ?
#
loop_
_entity_poly.entity_id
_entity_poly.type
_entity_poly.pdbx_seq_one_letter_code
_entity_poly.pdbx_strand_id
1 'polypeptide(L)'
;MSTKNNSAISRREFARRAVFVSAAASLSPADLLTAESAAATVPPLQTPSAPKLSAESQAEAESRIQVVFAQHGSRLSDAEKADLRRLANEGQAVLDRLRAFATENGDGPGLYLKPLIEREKKPSPRPTPSKPASKPKNS
;
A
#
# COMPACT_ATOMS: atom_id res chain seq x y z
N MET A 1 -7.49 55.14 28.59
CA MET A 1 -8.66 54.31 28.22
C MET A 1 -8.27 53.48 27.00
N SER A 2 -7.87 52.23 27.19
CA SER A 2 -7.35 51.38 26.12
C SER A 2 -8.24 50.14 25.96
N THR A 3 -9.01 50.09 24.88
CA THR A 3 -9.89 48.96 24.54
C THR A 3 -9.07 47.84 23.90
N LYS A 4 -9.01 46.67 24.55
CA LYS A 4 -8.46 45.43 23.99
C LYS A 4 -9.50 44.83 23.03
N ASN A 5 -9.19 44.86 21.74
CA ASN A 5 -10.02 44.24 20.72
C ASN A 5 -9.71 42.73 20.72
N ASN A 6 -10.55 41.92 21.37
CA ASN A 6 -10.52 40.48 21.24
C ASN A 6 -10.82 40.10 19.79
N SER A 7 -9.78 39.84 18.99
CA SER A 7 -9.90 39.33 17.63
C SER A 7 -10.39 37.87 17.67
N ALA A 8 -11.71 37.67 17.69
CA ALA A 8 -12.31 36.36 17.58
C ALA A 8 -12.00 35.77 16.19
N ILE A 9 -11.37 34.59 16.17
CA ILE A 9 -11.03 33.88 14.93
C ILE A 9 -12.33 33.56 14.16
N SER A 10 -12.44 34.07 12.93
CA SER A 10 -13.61 33.85 12.07
C SER A 10 -13.63 32.40 11.56
N ARG A 11 -14.79 31.74 11.66
CA ARG A 11 -15.01 30.36 11.15
C ARG A 11 -14.60 30.20 9.68
N ARG A 12 -14.81 31.24 8.88
CA ARG A 12 -14.44 31.27 7.45
C ARG A 12 -12.92 31.32 7.27
N GLU A 13 -12.22 32.02 8.15
CA GLU A 13 -10.76 32.13 8.10
C GLU A 13 -10.10 30.85 8.63
N PHE A 14 -10.66 30.23 9.67
CA PHE A 14 -10.26 28.91 10.14
C PHE A 14 -10.41 27.85 9.05
N ALA A 15 -11.55 27.81 8.35
CA ALA A 15 -11.77 26.87 7.24
C ALA A 15 -10.79 27.09 6.09
N ARG A 16 -10.51 28.35 5.72
CA ARG A 16 -9.49 28.67 4.71
C ARG A 16 -8.11 28.19 5.12
N ARG A 17 -7.71 28.38 6.38
CA ARG A 17 -6.40 27.92 6.88
C ARG A 17 -6.31 26.39 6.99
N ALA A 18 -7.40 25.70 7.33
CA ALA A 18 -7.42 24.24 7.43
C ALA A 18 -7.22 23.55 6.07
N VAL A 19 -7.78 24.10 4.99
CA VAL A 19 -7.60 23.55 3.62
C VAL A 19 -6.14 23.57 3.18
N PHE A 20 -5.35 24.57 3.60
CA PHE A 20 -3.92 24.64 3.25
C PHE A 20 -3.02 23.74 4.09
N VAL A 21 -3.42 23.37 5.32
CA VAL A 21 -2.61 22.50 6.20
C VAL A 21 -2.82 21.01 5.87
N SER A 22 -3.99 20.63 5.33
CA SER A 22 -4.25 19.25 4.91
C SER A 22 -3.47 18.78 3.67
N ALA A 23 -2.73 19.67 2.99
CA ALA A 23 -1.95 19.33 1.80
C ALA A 23 -0.49 18.92 2.09
N ALA A 24 -0.02 18.98 3.34
CA ALA A 24 1.41 18.78 3.67
C ALA A 24 1.72 17.56 4.55
N ALA A 25 0.74 16.73 4.92
CA ALA A 25 0.94 15.59 5.83
C ALA A 25 1.06 14.21 5.14
N SER A 26 1.16 14.15 3.81
CA SER A 26 1.20 12.89 3.05
C SER A 26 2.58 12.49 2.52
N LEU A 27 3.67 12.98 3.15
CA LEU A 27 5.05 12.56 2.87
C LEU A 27 5.65 12.13 4.22
N SER A 28 6.10 10.90 4.55
CA SER A 28 6.33 9.64 3.84
C SER A 28 6.57 8.56 4.91
N PRO A 29 6.04 7.32 4.84
CA PRO A 29 6.50 6.23 5.70
C PRO A 29 7.65 5.50 4.99
N ALA A 30 8.83 6.13 4.89
CA ALA A 30 9.96 5.57 4.16
C ALA A 30 10.71 4.45 4.93
N ASP A 31 10.40 4.21 6.20
CA ASP A 31 11.14 3.26 7.06
C ASP A 31 10.42 1.93 7.33
N LEU A 32 9.31 1.61 6.64
CA LEU A 32 8.54 0.37 6.91
C LEU A 32 8.80 -0.81 5.95
N LEU A 33 9.77 -0.71 5.04
CA LEU A 33 9.98 -1.74 3.99
C LEU A 33 11.30 -2.51 4.09
N THR A 34 11.82 -2.73 5.28
CA THR A 34 12.81 -3.82 5.49
C THR A 34 12.06 -5.11 5.85
N ALA A 35 11.45 -5.72 4.84
CA ALA A 35 11.01 -7.11 4.90
C ALA A 35 11.81 -7.89 3.85
N GLU A 36 12.80 -8.65 4.32
CA GLU A 36 13.54 -9.61 3.52
C GLU A 36 12.58 -10.71 3.04
N SER A 37 12.25 -10.69 1.74
CA SER A 37 11.42 -11.70 1.12
C SER A 37 12.30 -12.83 0.60
N ALA A 38 12.24 -13.98 1.25
CA ALA A 38 12.81 -15.22 0.75
C ALA A 38 12.23 -15.54 -0.65
N ALA A 39 13.12 -15.85 -1.59
CA ALA A 39 12.77 -16.14 -2.97
C ALA A 39 11.97 -17.45 -3.08
N ALA A 40 10.71 -17.35 -3.51
CA ALA A 40 9.95 -18.48 -4.02
C ALA A 40 10.13 -18.56 -5.54
N THR A 41 10.63 -19.69 -6.03
CA THR A 41 10.76 -19.98 -7.46
C THR A 41 9.37 -20.13 -8.08
N VAL A 42 8.97 -19.15 -8.90
CA VAL A 42 7.75 -19.19 -9.71
C VAL A 42 8.08 -19.85 -11.06
N PRO A 43 7.28 -20.81 -11.56
CA PRO A 43 7.50 -21.41 -12.88
C PRO A 43 7.32 -20.36 -14.01
N PRO A 44 7.97 -20.54 -15.17
CA PRO A 44 7.95 -19.55 -16.23
C PRO A 44 6.54 -19.44 -16.81
N LEU A 45 5.92 -18.27 -16.63
CA LEU A 45 4.69 -17.92 -17.33
C LEU A 45 5.07 -17.66 -18.79
N GLN A 46 4.66 -18.56 -19.70
CA GLN A 46 4.79 -18.33 -21.14
C GLN A 46 4.12 -17.01 -21.50
N THR A 47 4.89 -16.06 -22.02
CA THR A 47 4.38 -14.77 -22.51
C THR A 47 3.63 -14.99 -23.82
N PRO A 48 2.29 -14.82 -23.87
CA PRO A 48 1.64 -14.55 -25.15
C PRO A 48 2.14 -13.18 -25.61
N SER A 49 2.51 -13.07 -26.89
CA SER A 49 2.87 -11.80 -27.54
C SER A 49 1.96 -10.68 -27.05
N ALA A 50 2.55 -9.69 -26.38
CA ALA A 50 1.78 -8.65 -25.70
C ALA A 50 0.93 -7.90 -26.74
N PRO A 51 -0.39 -7.72 -26.52
CA PRO A 51 -1.17 -6.84 -27.36
C PRO A 51 -0.56 -5.44 -27.27
N LYS A 52 -0.44 -4.78 -28.43
CA LYS A 52 0.06 -3.40 -28.53
C LYS A 52 -0.81 -2.53 -27.62
N LEU A 53 -0.20 -1.82 -26.67
CA LEU A 53 -0.92 -0.95 -25.72
C LEU A 53 -1.82 0.03 -26.47
N SER A 54 -3.01 0.30 -25.93
CA SER A 54 -3.89 1.37 -26.45
C SER A 54 -3.20 2.73 -26.36
N ALA A 55 -3.65 3.71 -27.15
CA ALA A 55 -3.10 5.07 -27.09
C ALA A 55 -3.29 5.71 -25.71
N GLU A 56 -4.43 5.46 -25.06
CA GLU A 56 -4.71 5.93 -23.71
C GLU A 56 -3.78 5.30 -22.68
N SER A 57 -3.55 3.98 -22.79
CA SER A 57 -2.63 3.24 -21.92
C SER A 57 -1.18 3.75 -22.06
N GLN A 58 -0.75 4.07 -23.28
CA GLN A 58 0.59 4.63 -23.52
C GLN A 58 0.72 6.03 -22.89
N ALA A 59 -0.28 6.90 -23.08
CA ALA A 59 -0.29 8.23 -22.48
C ALA A 59 -0.28 8.17 -20.94
N GLU A 60 -0.99 7.21 -20.34
CA GLU A 60 -0.97 6.97 -18.91
C GLU A 60 0.42 6.53 -18.42
N ALA A 61 1.05 5.57 -19.09
CA ALA A 61 2.39 5.11 -18.76
C ALA A 61 3.43 6.25 -18.82
N GLU A 62 3.35 7.10 -19.85
CA GLU A 62 4.19 8.27 -20.00
C GLU A 62 3.95 9.34 -18.93
N SER A 63 2.68 9.60 -18.59
CA SER A 63 2.33 10.54 -17.53
C SER A 63 2.88 10.08 -16.18
N ARG A 64 2.73 8.80 -15.84
CA ARG A 64 3.21 8.22 -14.58
C ARG A 64 4.74 8.29 -14.48
N ILE A 65 5.46 7.96 -15.54
CA ILE A 65 6.92 8.01 -15.50
C ILE A 65 7.46 9.45 -15.41
N GLN A 66 6.75 10.44 -15.98
CA GLN A 66 7.11 11.84 -15.79
C GLN A 66 7.02 12.27 -14.32
N VAL A 67 6.01 11.80 -13.58
CA VAL A 67 5.91 12.05 -12.12
C VAL A 67 7.10 11.45 -11.38
N VAL A 68 7.49 10.22 -11.73
CA VAL A 68 8.67 9.55 -11.15
C VAL A 68 9.94 10.37 -11.42
N PHE A 69 10.14 10.85 -12.65
CA PHE A 69 11.30 11.67 -12.98
C PHE A 69 11.28 13.05 -12.33
N ALA A 70 10.11 13.65 -12.15
CA ALA A 70 10.00 14.91 -11.41
C ALA A 70 10.46 14.77 -9.95
N GLN A 71 10.17 13.63 -9.32
CA GLN A 71 10.51 13.38 -7.91
C GLN A 71 11.93 12.81 -7.72
N HIS A 72 12.38 11.95 -8.65
CA HIS A 72 13.58 11.12 -8.46
C HIS A 72 14.56 11.17 -9.62
N GLY A 73 14.25 11.89 -10.71
CA GLY A 73 15.04 11.87 -11.95
C GLY A 73 16.46 12.41 -11.82
N SER A 74 16.73 13.27 -10.82
CA SER A 74 18.08 13.79 -10.54
C SER A 74 19.05 12.72 -10.00
N ARG A 75 18.52 11.61 -9.47
CA ARG A 75 19.31 10.49 -8.93
C ARG A 75 19.58 9.40 -9.96
N LEU A 76 19.05 9.56 -11.17
CA LEU A 76 19.04 8.52 -12.20
C LEU A 76 19.89 8.95 -13.39
N SER A 77 20.71 8.03 -13.86
CA SER A 77 21.38 8.11 -15.15
C SER A 77 20.36 8.02 -16.29
N ASP A 78 20.78 8.42 -17.49
CA ASP A 78 19.89 8.36 -18.65
C ASP A 78 19.58 6.92 -19.08
N ALA A 79 20.51 5.99 -18.84
CA ALA A 79 20.28 4.56 -19.04
C ALA A 79 19.17 4.05 -18.10
N GLU A 80 19.22 4.37 -16.81
CA GLU A 80 18.18 4.00 -15.84
C GLU A 80 16.83 4.64 -16.17
N LYS A 81 16.82 5.89 -16.64
CA LYS A 81 15.58 6.53 -17.11
C LYS A 81 15.02 5.83 -18.34
N ALA A 82 15.85 5.37 -19.28
CA ALA A 82 15.39 4.61 -20.44
C ALA A 82 14.78 3.27 -20.01
N ASP A 83 15.44 2.58 -19.07
CA ASP A 83 14.98 1.29 -18.58
C ASP A 83 13.67 1.41 -17.77
N LEU A 84 13.51 2.47 -16.97
CA LEU A 84 12.25 2.74 -16.28
C LEU A 84 11.10 3.04 -17.23
N ARG A 85 11.34 3.73 -18.36
CA ARG A 85 10.31 3.90 -19.40
C ARG A 85 9.90 2.57 -20.01
N ARG A 86 10.87 1.68 -20.27
CA ARG A 86 10.60 0.33 -20.78
C ARG A 86 9.73 -0.46 -19.78
N LEU A 87 10.12 -0.47 -18.50
CA LEU A 87 9.37 -1.15 -17.44
C LEU A 87 7.96 -0.58 -17.26
N ALA A 88 7.78 0.74 -17.35
CA ALA A 88 6.47 1.37 -17.27
C ALA A 88 5.54 0.89 -18.39
N ASN A 89 6.06 0.80 -19.62
CA ASN A 89 5.30 0.28 -20.76
C ASN A 89 4.98 -1.22 -20.60
N GLU A 90 5.93 -2.03 -20.15
CA GLU A 90 5.70 -3.47 -19.92
C GLU A 90 4.63 -3.71 -18.82
N GLY A 91 4.68 -2.94 -17.73
CA GLY A 91 3.72 -3.04 -16.63
C GLY A 91 2.30 -2.60 -16.99
N GLN A 92 2.16 -1.68 -17.96
CA GLN A 92 0.86 -1.11 -18.31
C GLN A 92 -0.15 -2.16 -18.80
N ALA A 93 0.28 -3.17 -19.57
CA ALA A 93 -0.60 -4.22 -20.04
C ALA A 93 -1.20 -5.06 -18.89
N VAL A 94 -0.43 -5.26 -17.82
CA VAL A 94 -0.90 -5.97 -16.61
C VAL A 94 -1.91 -5.10 -15.86
N LEU A 95 -1.66 -3.79 -15.77
CA LEU A 95 -2.59 -2.85 -15.14
C LEU A 95 -3.92 -2.77 -15.90
N ASP A 96 -3.89 -2.77 -17.23
CA ASP A 96 -5.10 -2.77 -18.05
C ASP A 96 -5.93 -4.04 -17.82
N ARG A 97 -5.26 -5.20 -17.72
CA ARG A 97 -5.92 -6.46 -17.35
C ARG A 97 -6.54 -6.39 -15.95
N LEU A 98 -5.79 -5.88 -14.97
CA LEU A 98 -6.27 -5.70 -13.59
C LEU A 98 -7.52 -4.80 -13.54
N ARG A 99 -7.53 -3.71 -14.31
CA ARG A 99 -8.66 -2.78 -14.40
C ARG A 99 -9.88 -3.39 -15.09
N ALA A 100 -9.66 -4.34 -16.01
CA ALA A 100 -10.75 -5.02 -16.71
C ALA A 100 -11.44 -6.11 -15.85
N PHE A 101 -10.87 -6.51 -14.70
CA PHE A 101 -11.55 -7.42 -13.78
C PHE A 101 -12.81 -6.76 -13.21
N ALA A 102 -13.94 -7.46 -13.32
CA ALA A 102 -15.19 -7.03 -12.72
C ALA A 102 -15.04 -7.04 -11.20
N THR A 103 -15.33 -5.90 -10.58
CA THR A 103 -15.38 -5.73 -9.13
C THR A 103 -16.69 -5.04 -8.78
N GLU A 104 -17.37 -5.53 -7.75
CA GLU A 104 -18.54 -4.89 -7.18
C GLU A 104 -18.13 -4.01 -5.99
N ASN A 105 -18.93 -2.99 -5.67
CA ASN A 105 -18.65 -2.13 -4.50
C ASN A 105 -18.60 -2.91 -3.17
N GLY A 106 -19.16 -4.12 -3.13
CA GLY A 106 -19.09 -5.04 -1.98
C GLY A 106 -17.80 -5.86 -1.91
N ASP A 107 -16.99 -5.89 -2.97
CA ASP A 107 -15.72 -6.61 -3.00
C ASP A 107 -14.68 -5.88 -2.17
N GLY A 108 -14.51 -6.36 -0.93
CA GLY A 108 -13.51 -5.84 -0.01
C GLY A 108 -12.08 -6.21 -0.42
N PRO A 109 -11.08 -5.60 0.23
CA PRO A 109 -9.69 -5.98 0.01
C PRO A 109 -9.48 -7.45 0.37
N GLY A 110 -8.64 -8.15 -0.40
CA GLY A 110 -8.31 -9.55 -0.13
C GLY A 110 -7.66 -9.79 1.25
N LEU A 111 -7.11 -8.73 1.86
CA LEU A 111 -6.58 -8.73 3.22
C LEU A 111 -7.23 -7.61 4.03
N TYR A 112 -7.61 -7.89 5.26
CA TYR A 112 -8.11 -6.91 6.21
C TYR A 112 -7.28 -6.91 7.49
N LEU A 113 -7.11 -5.73 8.09
CA LEU A 113 -6.45 -5.58 9.36
C LEU A 113 -7.33 -6.18 10.46
N LYS A 114 -6.81 -7.14 11.21
CA LYS A 114 -7.41 -7.61 12.48
C LYS A 114 -6.69 -6.93 13.65
N PRO A 115 -7.31 -5.95 14.32
CA PRO A 115 -6.72 -5.31 15.49
C PRO A 115 -6.34 -6.35 16.55
N LEU A 116 -5.20 -6.16 17.21
CA LEU A 116 -4.68 -7.10 18.22
C LEU A 116 -5.66 -7.33 19.39
N ILE A 117 -6.45 -6.30 19.73
CA ILE A 117 -7.45 -6.34 20.82
C ILE A 117 -8.55 -7.40 20.58
N GLU A 118 -8.83 -7.75 19.32
CA GLU A 118 -9.79 -8.80 18.97
C GLU A 118 -9.19 -10.21 18.99
N ARG A 119 -7.85 -10.34 18.94
CA ARG A 119 -7.16 -11.63 19.06
C ARG A 119 -7.19 -12.16 20.50
N GLU A 120 -7.09 -11.28 21.48
CA GLU A 120 -7.04 -11.65 22.91
C GLU A 120 -8.40 -12.08 23.48
N LYS A 121 -9.51 -11.74 22.82
CA LYS A 121 -10.86 -12.16 23.23
C LYS A 121 -11.15 -13.63 22.98
N LYS A 122 -10.33 -14.36 22.22
CA LYS A 122 -10.40 -15.82 22.19
C LYS A 122 -9.65 -16.34 23.42
N PRO A 123 -10.33 -16.90 24.43
CA PRO A 123 -9.61 -17.52 25.53
C PRO A 123 -8.72 -18.62 24.96
N SER A 124 -7.40 -18.52 25.17
CA SER A 124 -6.50 -19.63 24.93
C SER A 124 -7.06 -20.86 25.64
N PRO A 125 -7.18 -22.02 24.97
CA PRO A 125 -7.56 -23.24 25.64
C PRO A 125 -6.56 -23.46 26.77
N ARG A 126 -7.03 -23.38 28.02
CA ARG A 126 -6.20 -23.69 29.19
C ARG A 126 -5.61 -25.08 28.98
N PRO A 127 -4.31 -25.30 29.24
CA PRO A 127 -3.77 -26.64 29.26
C PRO A 127 -4.60 -27.44 30.28
N THR A 128 -5.21 -28.53 29.80
CA THR A 128 -5.92 -29.48 30.65
C THR A 128 -4.92 -30.03 31.68
N PRO A 129 -5.26 -30.08 32.97
CA PRO A 129 -4.38 -30.71 33.95
C PRO A 129 -4.19 -32.16 33.54
N SER A 130 -2.94 -32.57 33.33
CA SER A 130 -2.58 -33.94 33.02
C SER A 130 -3.07 -34.85 34.15
N LYS A 131 -3.84 -35.88 33.77
CA LYS A 131 -4.31 -36.93 34.67
C LYS A 131 -3.09 -37.57 35.36
N PRO A 132 -3.05 -37.70 36.70
CA PRO A 132 -1.92 -38.30 37.37
C PRO A 132 -1.83 -39.79 36.97
N ALA A 133 -0.63 -40.22 36.60
CA ALA A 133 -0.35 -41.60 36.20
C ALA A 133 -0.68 -42.57 37.35
N SER A 134 -1.41 -43.63 37.06
CA SER A 134 -1.65 -44.73 38.00
C SER A 134 -0.34 -45.47 38.28
N LYS A 135 -0.03 -45.70 39.56
CA LYS A 135 1.12 -46.49 40.00
C LYS A 135 1.07 -47.91 39.41
N PRO A 136 2.21 -48.50 39.01
CA PRO A 136 2.24 -49.87 38.54
C PRO A 136 1.96 -50.83 39.69
N LYS A 137 1.16 -51.86 39.41
CA LYS A 137 0.83 -52.94 40.33
C LYS A 137 1.93 -54.00 40.18
N ASN A 138 2.73 -54.21 41.22
CA ASN A 138 3.71 -55.28 41.25
C ASN A 138 2.99 -56.64 41.30
N SER A 139 3.41 -57.57 40.45
CA SER A 139 3.21 -59.02 40.59
C SER A 139 4.45 -59.71 40.07
#